data_AF-A0A950NYQ3-F1
#
_entry.id   AF-A0A950NYQ3-F1
#
_cell.length_a   1.000
_cell.length_b   1.000
_cell.length_c   1.000
_cell.angle_alpha   90.00
_cell.angle_beta   90.00
_cell.angle_gamma   90.00
#
_symmetry.space_group_name_H-M   'P 1'
#
loop_
_entity.id
_entity.type
_entity.pdbx_description
1 polymer ?
#
loop_
_entity_poly.entity_id
_entity_poly.type
_entity_poly.pdbx_seq_one_letter_code
_entity_poly.pdbx_strand_id
1 'polypeptide(L)' 'LLTGGEDPAHTRAIEERTVELLRNWGADTTLEWLPDRGIHGNAHYLMFEENSDELLEIVVELIEAVGGGAP' A
#
# COMPACT_ATOMS: atom_id res chain seq x y z
N LEU A 1 0.74 -0.02 -4.44
CA LEU A 1 1.81 0.40 -3.50
C LEU A 1 1.16 0.56 -2.14
N LEU A 2 1.61 -0.15 -1.11
CA LEU A 2 1.03 -0.15 0.25
C LEU A 2 2.05 0.40 1.24
N THR A 3 1.65 1.34 2.11
CA THR A 3 2.51 1.88 3.17
C THR A 3 1.72 2.40 4.38
N GLY A 4 2.40 2.49 5.52
CA GLY A 4 1.90 3.04 6.79
C GLY A 4 2.10 4.55 6.94
N GLY A 5 1.52 5.10 8.01
CA GLY A 5 1.55 6.55 8.30
C GLY A 5 2.77 7.04 9.07
N GLU A 6 3.48 6.14 9.77
CA GLU A 6 4.55 6.48 10.71
C GLU A 6 5.95 6.14 10.17
N ASP A 7 6.08 5.98 8.85
CA ASP A 7 7.37 5.76 8.18
C ASP A 7 7.91 7.06 7.57
N PRO A 8 8.99 7.65 8.13
CA PRO A 8 9.56 8.88 7.61
C PRO A 8 10.23 8.73 6.24
N ALA A 9 10.58 7.50 5.83
CA ALA A 9 11.11 7.23 4.49
C ALA A 9 9.99 7.16 3.43
N HIS A 10 8.76 6.87 3.85
CA HIS A 10 7.60 6.64 2.98
C HIS A 10 6.44 7.58 3.31
N THR A 11 6.71 8.88 3.28
CA THR A 11 5.65 9.90 3.48
C THR A 11 4.61 9.87 2.35
N ARG A 12 3.36 10.27 2.64
CA ARG A 12 2.30 10.39 1.62
C ARG A 12 2.75 11.17 0.38
N ALA A 13 3.45 12.29 0.57
CA ALA A 13 3.91 13.12 -0.55
C ALA A 13 4.93 12.40 -1.45
N ILE A 14 5.82 11.59 -0.86
CA ILE A 14 6.78 10.77 -1.61
C ILE A 14 6.02 9.70 -2.41
N GLU A 15 5.10 8.99 -1.76
CA GLU A 15 4.39 7.90 -2.41
C GLU A 15 3.41 8.34 -3.48
N GLU A 16 2.74 9.47 -3.31
CA GLU A 16 1.93 10.08 -4.37
C GLU A 16 2.79 10.40 -5.60
N ARG A 17 4.03 10.87 -5.41
CA ARG A 17 4.99 11.10 -6.50
C ARG A 17 5.49 9.81 -7.14
N THR A 18 5.72 8.76 -6.35
CA THR A 18 6.05 7.43 -6.86
C THR A 18 4.92 6.88 -7.73
N VAL A 19 3.66 6.99 -7.30
CA VAL A 19 2.49 6.55 -8.08
C VAL A 19 2.35 7.36 -9.37
N GLU A 20 2.48 8.68 -9.32
CA GLU A 20 2.46 9.52 -10.52
C GLU A 20 3.56 9.12 -11.52
N LEU A 21 4.78 8.86 -11.05
CA LEU A 21 5.89 8.42 -11.90
C LEU A 21 5.58 7.08 -12.58
N LEU A 22 5.10 6.09 -11.84
CA LEU A 22 4.76 4.76 -12.36
C LEU A 22 3.62 4.83 -13.38
N ARG A 23 2.57 5.63 -13.09
CA ARG A 23 1.47 5.88 -14.04
C ARG A 23 1.95 6.57 -15.31
N ASN A 24 2.89 7.51 -15.23
CA ASN A 24 3.51 8.15 -16.39
C ASN A 24 4.31 7.17 -17.26
N TRP A 25 4.77 6.06 -16.70
CA TRP A 25 5.39 4.95 -17.44
C TRP A 25 4.37 3.92 -17.97
N GLY A 26 3.08 4.17 -17.76
CA GLY A 26 1.98 3.32 -18.23
C GLY A 26 1.62 2.16 -17.29
N ALA A 27 2.13 2.14 -16.06
CA ALA A 27 1.73 1.15 -15.07
C ALA A 27 0.33 1.46 -14.51
N ASP A 28 -0.48 0.43 -14.31
CA ASP A 28 -1.66 0.52 -13.46
C ASP A 28 -1.19 0.44 -12.01
N THR A 29 -1.36 1.53 -11.27
CA THR A 29 -0.78 1.68 -9.93
C THR A 29 -1.69 2.51 -9.05
N THR A 30 -1.95 2.03 -7.84
CA THR A 30 -2.65 2.74 -6.78
C THR A 30 -1.74 2.90 -5.55
N LEU A 31 -2.03 3.93 -4.74
CA LEU A 31 -1.48 4.10 -3.40
C LEU A 31 -2.52 3.64 -2.38
N GLU A 32 -2.18 2.61 -1.63
CA GLU A 32 -2.89 2.14 -0.45
C GLU A 32 -2.20 2.75 0.77
N TRP A 33 -2.73 3.90 1.21
CA TRP A 33 -2.27 4.60 2.39
C TRP A 33 -3.09 4.10 3.60
N LEU A 34 -2.46 3.37 4.52
CA LEU A 34 -3.17 2.74 5.65
C LEU A 34 -4.07 3.70 6.46
N PRO A 35 -3.66 4.96 6.74
CA PRO A 35 -4.54 5.92 7.40
C PRO A 35 -5.84 6.25 6.64
N ASP A 36 -5.88 6.13 5.31
CA ASP A 36 -7.11 6.33 4.52
C ASP A 36 -8.10 5.16 4.72
N ARG A 37 -7.61 4.01 5.19
CA ARG A 37 -8.41 2.84 5.61
C ARG A 37 -8.72 2.83 7.12
N GLY A 38 -8.33 3.87 7.86
CA GLY A 38 -8.51 3.98 9.31
C GLY A 38 -7.49 3.19 10.14
N ILE A 39 -6.42 2.70 9.50
CA ILE A 39 -5.33 1.97 10.15
C ILE A 39 -4.18 2.94 10.40
N HIS A 40 -3.75 3.05 11.66
CA HIS A 40 -2.78 4.04 12.12
C HIS A 40 -1.66 3.39 12.93
N GLY A 41 -0.50 4.06 13.03
CA GLY A 41 0.63 3.63 13.86
C GLY A 41 1.66 2.75 13.16
N ASN A 42 1.35 2.20 11.97
CA ASN A 42 2.28 1.35 11.23
C ASN A 42 3.47 2.15 10.66
N ALA A 43 4.68 1.65 10.92
CA ALA A 43 5.94 2.17 10.41
C ALA A 43 6.44 1.31 9.23
N HIS A 44 7.76 1.25 9.03
CA HIS A 44 8.39 0.67 7.84
C HIS A 44 8.15 -0.84 7.66
N TYR A 45 8.24 -1.60 8.75
CA TYR A 45 8.24 -3.06 8.71
C TYR A 45 6.84 -3.63 8.94
N LEU A 46 5.91 -3.35 8.02
CA LEU A 46 4.49 -3.75 8.11
C LEU A 46 4.26 -5.21 8.53
N MET A 47 5.08 -6.14 8.04
CA MET A 47 4.99 -7.57 8.35
C MET A 47 5.41 -7.96 9.78
N PHE A 48 6.05 -7.05 10.52
CA PHE A 48 6.43 -7.23 11.93
C PHE A 48 5.58 -6.41 12.90
N GLU A 49 4.62 -5.64 12.40
CA GLU A 49 3.68 -4.89 13.22
C GLU A 49 2.69 -5.83 13.90
N GLU A 50 2.12 -5.39 15.03
CA GLU A 50 1.19 -6.21 15.83
C GLU A 50 -0.10 -6.55 15.08
N ASN A 51 -0.50 -5.74 14.10
CA ASN A 51 -1.65 -5.96 13.23
C ASN A 51 -1.26 -6.53 11.85
N SER A 52 -0.11 -7.19 11.72
CA SER A 52 0.37 -7.75 10.45
C SER A 52 -0.62 -8.70 9.76
N ASP A 53 -1.47 -9.42 10.50
CA ASP A 53 -2.55 -10.23 9.93
C ASP A 53 -3.63 -9.37 9.23
N GLU A 54 -4.03 -8.23 9.82
CA GLU A 54 -4.95 -7.26 9.18
C GLU A 54 -4.33 -6.67 7.92
N LEU A 55 -3.02 -6.38 7.95
CA LEU A 55 -2.30 -5.87 6.78
C LEU A 55 -2.19 -6.91 5.67
N LEU A 56 -2.07 -8.20 6.03
CA LEU A 56 -2.05 -9.30 5.07
C LEU A 56 -3.36 -9.40 4.30
N GLU A 57 -4.51 -9.20 4.95
CA GLU A 57 -5.82 -9.20 4.29
C GLU A 57 -5.89 -8.14 3.17
N ILE A 58 -5.32 -6.94 3.41
CA ILE A 58 -5.23 -5.88 2.40
C ILE A 58 -4.33 -6.31 1.23
N VAL A 59 -3.18 -6.94 1.51
CA VAL A 59 -2.29 -7.43 0.44
C VAL A 59 -2.98 -8.48 -0.42
N VAL A 60 -3.75 -9.39 0.19
CA VAL A 60 -4.54 -10.40 -0.53
C VAL A 60 -5.59 -9.73 -1.43
N GLU A 61 -6.35 -8.78 -0.90
CA GLU A 61 -7.34 -7.98 -1.66
C GLU A 61 -6.72 -7.35 -2.92
N LEU A 62 -5.54 -6.75 -2.79
CA LEU A 62 -4.84 -6.11 -3.91
C LEU A 62 -4.36 -7.11 -4.96
N ILE A 63 -3.89 -8.29 -4.54
CA ILE A 63 -3.47 -9.35 -5.46
C ILE A 63 -4.68 -9.88 -6.23
N GLU A 64 -5.81 -10.10 -5.56
CA GLU A 64 -7.04 -10.55 -6.20
C GLU A 64 -7.57 -9.52 -7.22
N ALA A 65 -7.49 -8.23 -6.90
CA ALA A 65 -7.88 -7.15 -7.82
C ALA A 65 -7.07 -7.17 -9.13
N VAL A 66 -5.79 -7.53 -9.09
CA VAL A 66 -4.93 -7.67 -10.28
C VAL A 66 -5.13 -9.03 -10.97
N GLY A 67 -5.41 -10.08 -10.18
CA GLY A 67 -5.59 -11.46 -10.64
C GLY A 67 -6.94 -11.77 -11.28
N GLY A 68 -7.84 -10.80 -11.45
CA GLY A 68 -9.19 -10.93 -12.02
C GLY A 68 -9.27 -11.28 -13.51
N GLY A 69 -8.49 -12.27 -13.94
CA GLY A 69 -8.43 -12.82 -15.29
C GLY A 69 -7.88 -14.24 -15.34
N ALA A 70 -8.34 -15.15 -14.48
CA ALA A 70 -8.36 -16.61 -14.73
C ALA A 70 -9.31 -17.32 -13.73
N PRO A 71 -10.01 -18.39 -14.17
CA PRO A 71 -11.27 -18.90 -13.60
C PRO A 71 -11.16 -19.59 -12.23
#